data_AF-A0AB39HRC2-F1
#
_entry.id   AF-A0AB39HRC2-F1
#
_cell.length_a   1.000
_cell.length_b   1.000
_cell.length_c   1.000
_cell.angle_alpha   90.00
_cell.angle_beta   90.00
_cell.angle_gamma   90.00
#
_symmetry.space_group_name_H-M   'P 1'
#
loop_
_entity.id
_entity.type
_entity.pdbx_description
1 polymer ?
#
loop_
_entity_poly.entity_id
_entity_poly.type
_entity_poly.pdbx_seq_one_letter_code
_entity_poly.pdbx_strand_id
1 'polypeptide(L)'
;MNKIKVKIDRDASKEALRGYEPTLHEIGDDNTVDSSTWEATSRHLEEDGERDPTLDFGFVKTKKVSVGDYVWIDVNGDGLQDDTDIKLPGVVLEIFEEDGETPVIDVYGNKVGPTTTDKNGYYIFENLPADKTYVVKINRELSAKALEGLEPTLHEVGDDNSIDSSTWFAVSRHLVEDGEHDPTLDFGFIIPTEPEEPVDPEDPTDPEEPSKPEEPTDPTDPEKPTDPEKPEEPTKPEPKDEDKSDKLPETATNTLILRSYKMSLY
;
A
#
# COMPACT_ATOMS: atom_id res chain seq x y z
N MET A 1 -47.38 -24.29 -21.74
CA MET A 1 -46.14 -25.07 -21.63
C MET A 1 -45.19 -24.22 -20.80
N ASN A 2 -45.18 -24.46 -19.48
CA ASN A 2 -44.74 -23.46 -18.52
C ASN A 2 -43.53 -24.02 -17.76
N LYS A 3 -42.39 -23.33 -17.85
CA LYS A 3 -41.25 -23.56 -16.96
C LYS A 3 -41.56 -22.99 -15.58
N ILE A 4 -41.07 -23.64 -14.53
CA ILE A 4 -41.18 -23.16 -13.16
C ILE A 4 -39.88 -22.42 -12.81
N LYS A 5 -39.99 -21.20 -12.28
CA LYS A 5 -38.84 -20.49 -11.68
C LYS A 5 -38.89 -20.67 -10.16
N VAL A 6 -37.84 -21.25 -9.61
CA VAL A 6 -37.59 -21.33 -8.17
C VAL A 6 -36.65 -20.19 -7.80
N LYS A 7 -36.88 -19.55 -6.65
CA LYS A 7 -35.97 -18.57 -6.06
C LYS A 7 -35.74 -18.90 -4.60
N ILE A 8 -34.53 -18.68 -4.12
CA ILE A 8 -34.27 -18.55 -2.68
C ILE A 8 -34.70 -17.14 -2.27
N ASP A 9 -35.64 -17.04 -1.34
CA ASP A 9 -35.99 -15.77 -0.70
C ASP A 9 -34.82 -15.34 0.19
N ARG A 10 -34.07 -14.33 -0.26
CA ARG A 10 -32.82 -13.88 0.37
C ARG A 10 -33.05 -13.26 1.75
N ASP A 11 -34.21 -12.63 1.95
CA ASP A 11 -34.54 -11.96 3.21
C ASP A 11 -35.07 -12.98 4.22
N ALA A 12 -35.99 -13.86 3.80
CA ALA A 12 -36.50 -14.94 4.66
C ALA A 12 -35.42 -15.98 5.01
N SER A 13 -34.43 -16.17 4.15
CA SER A 13 -33.31 -17.11 4.37
C SER A 13 -32.08 -16.47 5.03
N LYS A 14 -32.08 -15.15 5.29
CA LYS A 14 -30.86 -14.40 5.69
C LYS A 14 -30.12 -15.03 6.87
N GLU A 15 -30.83 -15.36 7.95
CA GLU A 15 -30.20 -15.94 9.14
C GLU A 15 -29.80 -17.42 8.96
N ALA A 16 -30.42 -18.15 8.03
CA ALA A 16 -30.06 -19.53 7.71
C ALA A 16 -28.83 -19.62 6.80
N LEU A 17 -28.56 -18.58 6.00
CA LEU A 17 -27.42 -18.45 5.08
C LEU A 17 -26.38 -17.43 5.58
N ARG A 18 -26.41 -17.07 6.88
CA ARG A 18 -25.53 -16.08 7.47
C ARG A 18 -24.08 -16.60 7.53
N GLY A 19 -23.17 -15.93 6.82
CA GLY A 19 -21.79 -16.40 6.64
C GLY A 19 -21.64 -17.53 5.61
N TYR A 20 -22.63 -17.67 4.73
CA TYR A 20 -22.58 -18.57 3.58
C TYR A 20 -22.83 -17.79 2.27
N GLU A 21 -22.14 -18.22 1.22
CA GLU A 21 -22.29 -17.74 -0.15
C GLU A 21 -22.66 -18.91 -1.07
N PRO A 22 -23.40 -18.66 -2.18
CA PRO A 22 -23.65 -19.71 -3.15
C PRO A 22 -22.34 -20.26 -3.71
N THR A 23 -22.30 -21.56 -4.00
CA THR A 23 -21.24 -22.12 -4.84
C THR A 23 -21.21 -21.43 -6.20
N LEU A 24 -20.04 -21.42 -6.84
CA LEU A 24 -19.94 -21.08 -8.26
C LEU A 24 -20.86 -22.00 -9.09
N HIS A 25 -21.60 -21.39 -10.02
CA HIS A 25 -22.41 -22.10 -11.02
C HIS A 25 -21.70 -22.13 -12.39
N GLU A 26 -22.22 -22.97 -13.29
CA GLU A 26 -21.68 -23.27 -14.62
C GLU A 26 -20.23 -23.83 -14.56
N ILE A 27 -19.91 -24.58 -13.51
CA ILE A 27 -18.57 -25.17 -13.29
C ILE A 27 -18.49 -26.58 -13.90
N GLY A 28 -18.01 -26.62 -15.14
CA GLY A 28 -17.79 -27.85 -15.89
C GLY A 28 -18.91 -28.19 -16.87
N ASP A 29 -18.76 -29.30 -17.58
CA ASP A 29 -19.64 -29.68 -18.70
C ASP A 29 -20.93 -30.42 -18.28
N ASP A 30 -21.17 -30.64 -16.99
CA ASP A 30 -22.32 -31.42 -16.47
C ASP A 30 -23.27 -30.58 -15.61
N ASN A 31 -24.23 -29.94 -16.28
CA ASN A 31 -25.30 -29.16 -15.65
C ASN A 31 -26.28 -29.98 -14.79
N THR A 32 -26.05 -31.29 -14.59
CA THR A 32 -26.87 -32.14 -13.69
C THR A 32 -26.29 -32.34 -12.29
N VAL A 33 -25.08 -31.82 -12.06
CA VAL A 33 -24.40 -31.75 -10.74
C VAL A 33 -23.92 -30.34 -10.39
N ASP A 34 -24.23 -29.36 -11.23
CA ASP A 34 -23.89 -27.95 -11.08
C ASP A 34 -25.01 -27.18 -10.36
N SER A 35 -24.65 -26.40 -9.35
CA SER A 35 -25.62 -25.76 -8.46
C SER A 35 -26.07 -24.39 -8.96
N SER A 36 -27.39 -24.17 -8.92
CA SER A 36 -27.97 -22.84 -9.13
C SER A 36 -27.64 -21.90 -7.97
N THR A 37 -27.60 -20.58 -8.22
CA THR A 37 -27.17 -19.59 -7.20
C THR A 37 -28.34 -19.11 -6.32
N TRP A 38 -29.08 -18.07 -6.75
CA TRP A 38 -30.23 -17.53 -6.03
C TRP A 38 -31.57 -17.81 -6.71
N GLU A 39 -31.55 -18.17 -8.00
CA GLU A 39 -32.74 -18.62 -8.72
C GLU A 39 -32.39 -19.66 -9.80
N ALA A 40 -33.32 -20.58 -10.04
CA ALA A 40 -33.23 -21.65 -11.03
C ALA A 40 -34.51 -21.65 -11.88
N THR A 41 -34.43 -22.13 -13.14
CA THR A 41 -35.61 -22.25 -14.01
C THR A 41 -35.65 -23.62 -14.67
N SER A 42 -36.73 -24.37 -14.44
CA SER A 42 -36.82 -25.77 -14.85
C SER A 42 -36.73 -25.98 -16.36
N ARG A 43 -36.38 -27.23 -16.74
CA ARG A 43 -36.77 -27.83 -18.01
C ARG A 43 -38.31 -27.83 -18.16
N HIS A 44 -38.81 -28.21 -19.33
CA HIS A 44 -40.25 -28.43 -19.45
C HIS A 44 -40.63 -29.74 -18.76
N LEU A 45 -41.61 -29.66 -17.87
CA LEU A 45 -42.33 -30.80 -17.30
C LEU A 45 -43.73 -30.88 -17.95
N GLU A 46 -44.09 -32.05 -18.46
CA GLU A 46 -45.30 -32.31 -19.25
C GLU A 46 -46.19 -33.41 -18.64
N GLU A 47 -45.61 -34.44 -18.00
CA GLU A 47 -46.35 -35.58 -17.44
C GLU A 47 -46.54 -35.50 -15.90
N ASP A 48 -47.56 -36.18 -15.38
CA ASP A 48 -47.82 -36.25 -13.94
C ASP A 48 -46.71 -37.01 -13.20
N GLY A 49 -46.28 -36.46 -12.06
CA GLY A 49 -45.14 -36.98 -11.29
C GLY A 49 -43.76 -36.66 -11.89
N GLU A 50 -43.65 -35.93 -13.01
CA GLU A 50 -42.34 -35.45 -13.46
C GLU A 50 -41.70 -34.50 -12.44
N ARG A 51 -40.37 -34.60 -12.34
CA ARG A 51 -39.52 -33.73 -11.53
C ARG A 51 -38.32 -33.27 -12.33
N ASP A 52 -37.73 -32.18 -11.89
CA ASP A 52 -36.46 -31.68 -12.42
C ASP A 52 -35.42 -31.68 -11.30
N PRO A 53 -34.39 -32.54 -11.35
CA PRO A 53 -33.41 -32.65 -10.27
C PRO A 53 -32.33 -31.56 -10.32
N THR A 54 -32.17 -30.86 -11.45
CA THR A 54 -31.11 -29.84 -11.66
C THR A 54 -31.46 -28.46 -11.06
N LEU A 55 -32.30 -28.44 -10.03
CA LEU A 55 -32.66 -27.24 -9.27
C LEU A 55 -32.20 -27.42 -7.81
N ASP A 56 -30.93 -27.76 -7.65
CA ASP A 56 -30.25 -27.67 -6.36
C ASP A 56 -29.48 -26.34 -6.22
N PHE A 57 -29.09 -26.06 -4.99
CA PHE A 57 -28.53 -24.78 -4.56
C PHE A 57 -27.44 -25.04 -3.51
N GLY A 58 -26.19 -25.16 -3.98
CA GLY A 58 -25.00 -25.31 -3.15
C GLY A 58 -24.63 -24.00 -2.45
N PHE A 59 -24.20 -24.12 -1.19
CA PHE A 59 -23.65 -23.01 -0.40
C PHE A 59 -22.37 -23.44 0.30
N VAL A 60 -21.37 -22.57 0.28
CA VAL A 60 -20.11 -22.72 1.00
C VAL A 60 -19.99 -21.64 2.07
N LYS A 61 -19.22 -21.93 3.12
CA LYS A 61 -18.94 -20.96 4.18
C LYS A 61 -18.04 -19.87 3.62
N THR A 62 -18.49 -18.61 3.67
CA THR A 62 -17.71 -17.45 3.21
C THR A 62 -16.39 -17.38 3.99
N LYS A 63 -15.28 -17.23 3.25
CA LYS A 63 -13.95 -17.00 3.85
C LYS A 63 -13.96 -15.67 4.61
N LYS A 64 -13.38 -15.62 5.80
CA LYS A 64 -13.27 -14.39 6.60
C LYS A 64 -11.83 -14.09 7.04
N VAL A 65 -11.47 -12.82 7.08
CA VAL A 65 -10.13 -12.30 7.42
C VAL A 65 -10.22 -11.22 8.52
N SER A 66 -9.08 -10.67 8.91
CA SER A 66 -8.96 -9.61 9.93
C SER A 66 -7.72 -8.73 9.73
N VAL A 67 -7.74 -7.50 10.25
CA VAL A 67 -6.58 -6.59 10.26
C VAL A 67 -6.38 -5.92 11.63
N GLY A 68 -5.12 -5.60 11.95
CA GLY A 68 -4.61 -4.96 13.18
C GLY A 68 -3.24 -4.29 12.90
N ASP A 69 -2.44 -3.87 13.88
CA ASP A 69 -2.36 -4.47 15.23
C ASP A 69 -2.28 -3.41 16.35
N TYR A 70 -1.36 -2.44 16.26
CA TYR A 70 -0.82 -1.73 17.41
C TYR A 70 -0.69 -0.21 17.24
N VAL A 71 -0.76 0.52 18.37
CA VAL A 71 -0.56 1.98 18.45
C VAL A 71 0.27 2.32 19.69
N TRP A 72 1.32 3.12 19.52
CA TRP A 72 2.27 3.50 20.58
C TRP A 72 2.67 4.96 20.53
N ILE A 73 3.22 5.43 21.66
CA ILE A 73 4.11 6.57 21.69
C ILE A 73 5.51 6.04 21.43
N ASP A 74 6.11 6.47 20.33
CA ASP A 74 7.52 6.32 20.01
C ASP A 74 8.33 7.22 20.95
N VAL A 75 9.17 6.60 21.78
CA VAL A 75 9.96 7.30 22.80
C VAL A 75 11.35 7.71 22.28
N ASN A 76 11.86 7.07 21.24
CA ASN A 76 13.24 7.21 20.78
C ASN A 76 13.35 8.09 19.50
N GLY A 77 12.29 8.14 18.69
CA GLY A 77 12.14 8.93 17.46
C GLY A 77 12.58 8.23 16.17
N ASP A 78 12.80 6.92 16.17
CA ASP A 78 13.27 6.16 15.00
C ASP A 78 12.16 5.59 14.10
N GLY A 79 10.91 5.56 14.57
CA GLY A 79 9.75 5.09 13.80
C GLY A 79 9.51 3.57 13.80
N LEU A 80 10.23 2.83 14.64
CA LEU A 80 10.04 1.39 14.86
C LEU A 80 9.34 1.12 16.21
N GLN A 81 8.96 -0.15 16.42
CA GLN A 81 8.43 -0.65 17.69
C GLN A 81 9.55 -1.30 18.54
N ASP A 82 9.83 -0.78 19.73
CA ASP A 82 10.83 -1.35 20.65
C ASP A 82 10.38 -1.50 22.14
N ASP A 83 11.28 -2.04 22.97
CA ASP A 83 11.04 -2.29 24.41
C ASP A 83 10.94 -1.00 25.27
N THR A 84 11.26 0.17 24.71
CA THR A 84 11.18 1.49 25.37
C THR A 84 9.84 2.19 25.17
N ASP A 85 9.07 1.77 24.17
CA ASP A 85 7.84 2.42 23.74
C ASP A 85 6.64 2.30 24.68
N ILE A 86 5.76 3.32 24.62
CA ILE A 86 4.61 3.44 25.50
C ILE A 86 3.31 3.17 24.73
N LYS A 87 2.77 1.97 24.94
CA LYS A 87 1.45 1.48 24.50
C LYS A 87 0.37 2.57 24.65
N LEU A 88 -0.35 2.89 23.55
CA LEU A 88 -1.23 4.06 23.47
C LEU A 88 -2.73 3.70 23.43
N PRO A 89 -3.42 3.61 24.58
CA PRO A 89 -4.83 3.22 24.68
C PRO A 89 -5.80 4.36 24.32
N GLY A 90 -6.97 4.01 23.80
CA GLY A 90 -8.06 4.96 23.55
C GLY A 90 -8.01 5.71 22.21
N VAL A 91 -7.11 5.33 21.29
CA VAL A 91 -7.11 5.83 19.91
C VAL A 91 -8.21 5.12 19.12
N VAL A 92 -9.00 5.87 18.37
CA VAL A 92 -10.19 5.38 17.65
C VAL A 92 -9.86 5.23 16.17
N LEU A 93 -10.10 4.04 15.63
CA LEU A 93 -9.81 3.71 14.23
C LEU A 93 -11.08 3.31 13.48
N GLU A 94 -11.13 3.65 12.19
CA GLU A 94 -12.19 3.29 11.24
C GLU A 94 -11.61 2.50 10.06
N ILE A 95 -12.42 1.61 9.48
CA ILE A 95 -12.02 0.76 8.35
C ILE A 95 -12.91 0.96 7.13
N PHE A 96 -12.26 1.02 5.97
CA PHE A 96 -12.84 1.25 4.65
C PHE A 96 -12.35 0.17 3.67
N GLU A 97 -13.05 0.01 2.55
CA GLU A 97 -12.52 -0.78 1.42
C GLU A 97 -11.36 -0.03 0.72
N GLU A 98 -10.80 -0.62 -0.34
CA GLU A 98 -9.61 -0.13 -1.05
C GLU A 98 -9.68 1.33 -1.53
N ASP A 99 -10.89 1.88 -1.74
CA ASP A 99 -11.08 3.30 -2.10
C ASP A 99 -10.84 4.28 -0.93
N GLY A 100 -10.77 3.79 0.31
CA GLY A 100 -10.61 4.58 1.52
C GLY A 100 -11.84 5.41 1.91
N GLU A 101 -12.99 5.26 1.26
CA GLU A 101 -14.21 6.03 1.52
C GLU A 101 -15.45 5.15 1.76
N THR A 102 -15.54 3.99 1.10
CA THR A 102 -16.63 3.02 1.26
C THR A 102 -16.47 2.24 2.56
N PRO A 103 -17.41 2.32 3.52
CA PRO A 103 -17.29 1.58 4.78
C PRO A 103 -17.53 0.08 4.59
N VAL A 104 -16.69 -0.75 5.22
CA VAL A 104 -16.73 -2.22 5.06
C VAL A 104 -18.04 -2.82 5.58
N ILE A 105 -18.53 -3.84 4.88
CA ILE A 105 -19.59 -4.76 5.34
C ILE A 105 -18.94 -6.10 5.70
N ASP A 106 -19.26 -6.64 6.89
CA ASP A 106 -18.76 -7.95 7.35
C ASP A 106 -19.34 -9.13 6.55
N VAL A 107 -18.76 -10.33 6.73
CA VAL A 107 -19.26 -11.58 6.11
C VAL A 107 -20.67 -12.00 6.60
N TYR A 108 -21.30 -11.22 7.46
CA TYR A 108 -22.63 -11.43 8.02
C TYR A 108 -23.64 -10.33 7.60
N GLY A 109 -23.24 -9.42 6.70
CA GLY A 109 -24.10 -8.36 6.16
C GLY A 109 -24.38 -7.19 7.11
N ASN A 110 -23.45 -6.85 8.01
CA ASN A 110 -23.50 -5.71 8.93
C ASN A 110 -22.37 -4.72 8.60
N LYS A 111 -22.60 -3.40 8.75
CA LYS A 111 -21.50 -2.42 8.63
C LYS A 111 -20.50 -2.63 9.77
N VAL A 112 -19.21 -2.71 9.42
CA VAL A 112 -18.12 -2.66 10.39
C VAL A 112 -18.05 -1.25 10.99
N GLY A 113 -18.10 -1.16 12.32
CA GLY A 113 -18.01 0.09 13.08
C GLY A 113 -16.56 0.47 13.41
N PRO A 114 -16.33 1.68 13.95
CA PRO A 114 -15.03 2.03 14.52
C PRO A 114 -14.65 1.09 15.67
N THR A 115 -13.35 0.88 15.83
CA THR A 115 -12.74 0.17 16.96
C THR A 115 -11.92 1.16 17.80
N THR A 116 -11.35 0.70 18.92
CA THR A 116 -10.56 1.56 19.82
C THR A 116 -9.44 0.76 20.47
N THR A 117 -8.24 1.33 20.53
CA THR A 117 -7.06 0.64 21.09
C THR A 117 -7.26 0.30 22.56
N ASP A 118 -6.94 -0.95 22.91
CA ASP A 118 -7.08 -1.50 24.24
C ASP A 118 -6.01 -0.93 25.21
N LYS A 119 -6.09 -1.31 26.48
CA LYS A 119 -5.15 -0.91 27.54
C LYS A 119 -3.65 -1.23 27.25
N ASN A 120 -3.35 -2.06 26.25
CA ASN A 120 -1.99 -2.39 25.82
C ASN A 120 -1.69 -1.84 24.39
N GLY A 121 -2.52 -0.95 23.85
CA GLY A 121 -2.32 -0.31 22.53
C GLY A 121 -2.92 -1.07 21.34
N TYR A 122 -3.47 -2.28 21.56
CA TYR A 122 -3.89 -3.17 20.47
C TYR A 122 -5.30 -2.89 19.96
N TYR A 123 -5.51 -3.07 18.66
CA TYR A 123 -6.82 -3.00 18.01
C TYR A 123 -6.99 -4.14 16.99
N ILE A 124 -8.23 -4.45 16.63
CA ILE A 124 -8.53 -5.42 15.57
C ILE A 124 -9.87 -5.10 14.89
N PHE A 125 -9.95 -5.41 13.61
CA PHE A 125 -11.20 -5.55 12.86
C PHE A 125 -11.36 -7.01 12.41
N GLU A 126 -12.36 -7.71 12.93
CA GLU A 126 -12.63 -9.12 12.63
C GLU A 126 -13.77 -9.32 11.62
N ASN A 127 -13.84 -10.52 11.02
CA ASN A 127 -14.96 -11.00 10.20
C ASN A 127 -15.13 -10.23 8.87
N LEU A 128 -14.02 -9.71 8.36
CA LEU A 128 -13.95 -9.01 7.08
C LEU A 128 -14.03 -10.05 5.92
N PRO A 129 -14.64 -9.72 4.77
CA PRO A 129 -14.54 -10.55 3.57
C PRO A 129 -13.10 -10.86 3.13
N ALA A 130 -12.85 -12.06 2.63
CA ALA A 130 -11.60 -12.36 1.91
C ALA A 130 -11.64 -11.82 0.47
N ASP A 131 -10.52 -11.99 -0.24
CA ASP A 131 -10.23 -11.50 -1.59
C ASP A 131 -10.28 -9.97 -1.70
N LYS A 132 -9.84 -9.27 -0.64
CA LYS A 132 -9.87 -7.80 -0.53
C LYS A 132 -8.62 -7.19 0.08
N THR A 133 -8.50 -5.89 -0.16
CA THR A 133 -7.58 -4.93 0.48
C THR A 133 -8.40 -3.95 1.31
N TYR A 134 -7.88 -3.53 2.46
CA TYR A 134 -8.54 -2.65 3.41
C TYR A 134 -7.72 -1.40 3.72
N VAL A 135 -8.41 -0.29 4.00
CA VAL A 135 -7.78 0.95 4.46
C VAL A 135 -8.25 1.25 5.88
N VAL A 136 -7.33 1.20 6.85
CA VAL A 136 -7.58 1.62 8.23
C VAL A 136 -7.16 3.08 8.39
N LYS A 137 -7.95 3.88 9.10
CA LYS A 137 -7.70 5.31 9.35
C LYS A 137 -7.88 5.64 10.81
N ILE A 138 -6.99 6.46 11.37
CA ILE A 138 -7.18 7.04 12.70
C ILE A 138 -8.23 8.16 12.61
N ASN A 139 -9.34 8.01 13.34
CA ASN A 139 -10.34 9.07 13.46
C ASN A 139 -9.79 10.15 14.39
N ARG A 140 -9.25 11.23 13.80
CA ARG A 140 -8.55 12.32 14.51
C ARG A 140 -9.46 13.11 15.46
N GLU A 141 -10.76 13.18 15.19
CA GLU A 141 -11.72 13.90 16.04
C GLU A 141 -12.05 13.10 17.32
N LEU A 142 -12.37 11.82 17.16
CA LEU A 142 -12.68 10.92 18.29
C LEU A 142 -11.42 10.56 19.10
N SER A 143 -10.25 10.52 18.45
CA SER A 143 -8.95 10.28 19.10
C SER A 143 -8.31 11.54 19.71
N ALA A 144 -8.91 12.73 19.58
CA ALA A 144 -8.27 14.01 19.90
C ALA A 144 -7.73 14.13 21.35
N LYS A 145 -8.30 13.35 22.29
CA LYS A 145 -7.80 13.26 23.68
C LYS A 145 -6.67 12.24 23.86
N ALA A 146 -6.68 11.14 23.11
CA ALA A 146 -5.61 10.15 23.17
C ALA A 146 -4.34 10.64 22.46
N LEU A 147 -4.51 11.52 21.47
CA LEU A 147 -3.44 12.14 20.66
C LEU A 147 -3.19 13.61 21.03
N GLU A 148 -3.54 14.02 22.26
CA GLU A 148 -3.36 15.41 22.73
C GLU A 148 -1.86 15.72 22.90
N GLY A 149 -1.32 16.55 22.02
CA GLY A 149 0.11 16.90 22.01
C GLY A 149 1.02 15.85 21.37
N LEU A 150 0.48 14.93 20.56
CA LEU A 150 1.24 13.91 19.83
C LEU A 150 1.21 14.15 18.31
N GLU A 151 2.32 13.84 17.65
CA GLU A 151 2.45 13.86 16.18
C GLU A 151 2.93 12.48 15.67
N PRO A 152 2.52 12.01 14.48
CA PRO A 152 2.98 10.73 13.95
C PRO A 152 4.51 10.70 13.81
N THR A 153 5.11 9.55 14.09
CA THR A 153 6.56 9.36 13.95
C THR A 153 7.00 9.15 12.49
N LEU A 154 8.28 8.82 12.27
CA LEU A 154 8.81 8.38 10.98
C LEU A 154 8.05 7.13 10.50
N HIS A 155 7.70 7.09 9.22
CA HIS A 155 6.91 6.01 8.61
C HIS A 155 7.67 5.31 7.50
N GLU A 156 7.27 4.08 7.17
CA GLU A 156 7.92 3.25 6.13
C GLU A 156 9.43 3.07 6.43
N VAL A 157 9.76 2.75 7.69
CA VAL A 157 11.15 2.69 8.20
C VAL A 157 11.70 1.27 8.11
N GLY A 158 12.75 1.10 7.29
CA GLY A 158 13.44 -0.19 7.13
C GLY A 158 12.77 -1.10 6.09
N ASP A 159 12.92 -2.41 6.30
CA ASP A 159 12.40 -3.46 5.39
C ASP A 159 11.34 -4.37 6.07
N ASP A 160 10.93 -4.08 7.31
CA ASP A 160 10.05 -4.95 8.13
C ASP A 160 8.78 -4.22 8.58
N ASN A 161 7.73 -4.29 7.76
CA ASN A 161 6.43 -3.69 8.02
C ASN A 161 5.63 -4.33 9.18
N SER A 162 6.20 -5.30 9.90
CA SER A 162 5.59 -5.82 11.14
C SER A 162 6.04 -5.11 12.41
N ILE A 163 6.91 -4.10 12.27
CA ILE A 163 7.42 -3.26 13.37
C ILE A 163 7.58 -1.77 13.00
N ASP A 164 7.20 -1.34 11.80
CA ASP A 164 7.28 0.07 11.39
C ASP A 164 5.97 0.84 11.63
N SER A 165 6.02 2.16 11.49
CA SER A 165 4.83 3.01 11.59
C SER A 165 4.23 3.35 10.22
N SER A 166 2.91 3.36 10.14
CA SER A 166 2.12 4.14 9.18
C SER A 166 1.87 5.56 9.71
N THR A 167 1.02 6.37 9.05
CA THR A 167 0.75 7.77 9.48
C THR A 167 -0.66 7.99 10.02
N TRP A 168 -1.55 8.66 9.29
CA TRP A 168 -2.96 8.81 9.67
C TRP A 168 -3.86 7.71 9.09
N PHE A 169 -3.31 6.89 8.21
CA PHE A 169 -3.94 5.72 7.61
C PHE A 169 -2.88 4.68 7.27
N ALA A 170 -3.32 3.42 7.16
CA ALA A 170 -2.56 2.27 6.71
C ALA A 170 -3.39 1.48 5.70
N VAL A 171 -2.74 0.71 4.82
CA VAL A 171 -3.38 -0.13 3.81
C VAL A 171 -2.93 -1.57 4.03
N SER A 172 -3.87 -2.50 4.14
CA SER A 172 -3.55 -3.92 4.28
C SER A 172 -2.93 -4.47 3.00
N ARG A 173 -2.25 -5.60 3.11
CA ARG A 173 -2.03 -6.46 1.93
C ARG A 173 -3.35 -7.08 1.47
N HIS A 174 -3.32 -7.74 0.31
CA HIS A 174 -4.45 -8.54 -0.18
C HIS A 174 -4.58 -9.83 0.65
N LEU A 175 -5.77 -10.09 1.20
CA LEU A 175 -6.04 -11.22 2.10
C LEU A 175 -7.00 -12.20 1.44
N VAL A 176 -6.65 -13.48 1.36
CA VAL A 176 -7.29 -14.46 0.46
C VAL A 176 -7.77 -15.72 1.18
N GLU A 177 -7.19 -16.10 2.32
CA GLU A 177 -7.52 -17.36 3.01
C GLU A 177 -8.40 -17.24 4.25
N ASP A 178 -9.16 -18.29 4.57
CA ASP A 178 -10.09 -18.28 5.71
C ASP A 178 -9.35 -18.33 7.04
N GLY A 179 -9.56 -17.31 7.87
CA GLY A 179 -8.82 -17.08 9.11
C GLY A 179 -7.51 -16.29 8.92
N GLU A 180 -7.27 -15.72 7.74
CA GLU A 180 -6.08 -14.90 7.50
C GLU A 180 -6.13 -13.57 8.28
N HIS A 181 -4.95 -13.09 8.68
CA HIS A 181 -4.77 -11.87 9.47
C HIS A 181 -3.65 -11.00 8.88
N ASP A 182 -3.81 -9.69 8.99
CA ASP A 182 -2.77 -8.71 8.68
C ASP A 182 -2.44 -7.87 9.93
N PRO A 183 -1.24 -8.02 10.52
CA PRO A 183 -0.83 -7.26 11.70
C PRO A 183 -0.06 -5.97 11.37
N THR A 184 0.13 -5.62 10.09
CA THR A 184 1.07 -4.57 9.66
C THR A 184 0.44 -3.18 9.50
N LEU A 185 -0.68 -2.88 10.17
CA LEU A 185 -1.38 -1.60 10.06
C LEU A 185 -1.20 -0.80 11.35
N ASP A 186 0.05 -0.39 11.57
CA ASP A 186 0.58 0.03 12.86
C ASP A 186 0.86 1.54 12.91
N PHE A 187 0.74 2.15 14.10
CA PHE A 187 0.78 3.63 14.23
C PHE A 187 1.55 4.13 15.46
N GLY A 188 2.79 4.60 15.24
CA GLY A 188 3.63 5.26 16.24
C GLY A 188 3.46 6.79 16.26
N PHE A 189 3.64 7.39 17.44
CA PHE A 189 3.51 8.82 17.68
C PHE A 189 4.63 9.35 18.57
N ILE A 190 5.33 10.41 18.16
CA ILE A 190 6.27 11.12 19.04
C ILE A 190 5.54 12.17 19.90
N ILE A 191 6.14 12.48 21.05
CA ILE A 191 5.91 13.75 21.74
C ILE A 191 6.85 14.78 21.08
N PRO A 192 6.36 15.83 20.41
CA PRO A 192 7.22 16.85 19.84
C PRO A 192 8.02 17.54 20.94
N THR A 193 9.34 17.60 20.79
CA THR A 193 10.19 18.49 21.60
C THR A 193 9.77 19.92 21.33
N GLU A 194 9.60 20.74 22.39
CA GLU A 194 9.47 22.18 22.19
C GLU A 194 10.67 22.68 21.36
N PRO A 195 10.46 23.50 20.32
CA PRO A 195 11.57 24.04 19.55
C PRO A 195 12.47 24.84 20.48
N GLU A 196 13.77 24.54 20.49
CA GLU A 196 14.73 25.31 21.28
C GLU A 196 14.54 26.81 20.97
N GLU A 197 14.34 27.64 22.01
CA GLU A 197 14.25 29.08 21.80
C GLU A 197 15.49 29.54 21.04
N PRO A 198 15.34 30.35 19.98
CA PRO A 198 16.46 30.71 19.12
C PRO A 198 17.53 31.39 19.99
N VAL A 199 18.68 30.73 20.13
CA VAL A 199 19.81 31.30 20.85
C VAL A 199 20.10 32.69 20.30
N ASP A 200 20.08 33.69 21.18
CA ASP A 200 20.41 35.07 20.81
C ASP A 200 21.77 35.03 20.07
N PRO A 201 21.87 35.59 18.86
CA PRO A 201 23.07 35.46 18.05
C PRO A 201 24.25 36.02 18.83
N GLU A 202 25.36 35.27 18.89
CA GLU A 202 26.55 35.68 19.63
C GLU A 202 26.95 37.11 19.23
N ASP A 203 27.02 37.99 20.23
CA ASP A 203 27.27 39.43 20.05
C ASP A 203 28.58 39.59 19.24
N PRO A 204 28.54 40.19 18.04
CA PRO A 204 29.55 39.96 17.03
C PRO A 204 30.94 40.38 17.53
N THR A 205 31.85 39.42 17.56
CA THR A 205 33.23 39.63 18.01
C THR A 205 33.85 40.80 17.27
N ASP A 206 34.33 41.80 18.01
CA ASP A 206 34.98 43.00 17.47
C ASP A 206 36.06 42.57 16.46
N PRO A 207 35.96 42.97 15.17
CA PRO A 207 36.78 42.39 14.11
C PRO A 207 38.27 42.57 14.40
N GLU A 208 39.04 41.49 14.26
CA GLU A 208 40.49 41.50 14.53
C GLU A 208 41.17 42.67 13.81
N GLU A 209 41.97 43.45 14.54
CA GLU A 209 42.66 44.62 14.00
C GLU A 209 43.50 44.20 12.77
N PRO A 210 43.28 44.80 11.60
CA PRO A 210 43.76 44.24 10.34
C PRO A 210 45.29 44.10 10.34
N SER A 211 45.76 42.86 10.24
CA SER A 211 47.17 42.52 10.24
C SER A 211 47.93 43.41 9.24
N LYS A 212 48.93 44.15 9.73
CA LYS A 212 49.73 45.07 8.92
C LYS A 212 50.21 44.33 7.64
N PRO A 213 50.01 44.89 6.43
CA PRO A 213 50.49 44.26 5.21
C PRO A 213 51.98 43.94 5.28
N GLU A 214 52.34 42.74 4.84
CA GLU A 214 53.73 42.38 4.58
C GLU A 214 54.27 43.25 3.43
N GLU A 215 55.56 43.61 3.49
CA GLU A 215 56.18 44.38 2.41
C GLU A 215 56.33 43.48 1.17
N PRO A 216 56.01 44.00 -0.04
CA PRO A 216 56.06 43.19 -1.25
C PRO A 216 57.50 42.75 -1.53
N THR A 217 57.72 41.44 -1.60
CA THR A 217 59.00 40.87 -2.02
C THR A 217 59.29 41.24 -3.47
N ASP A 218 60.52 41.64 -3.78
CA ASP A 218 60.96 41.92 -5.16
C ASP A 218 60.67 40.73 -6.09
N PRO A 219 60.18 40.97 -7.33
CA PRO A 219 59.88 39.90 -8.26
C PRO A 219 61.16 39.19 -8.71
N THR A 220 61.15 37.85 -8.66
CA THR A 220 62.24 37.03 -9.19
C THR A 220 62.38 37.20 -10.70
N ASP A 221 63.60 37.42 -11.16
CA ASP A 221 63.97 37.54 -12.59
C ASP A 221 63.48 36.29 -13.37
N PRO A 222 62.69 36.44 -14.45
CA PRO A 222 62.07 35.30 -15.13
C PRO A 222 63.09 34.34 -15.73
N GLU A 223 62.87 33.04 -15.50
CA GLU A 223 63.75 32.01 -16.05
C GLU A 223 63.84 32.07 -17.58
N LYS A 224 65.06 31.90 -18.09
CA LYS A 224 65.35 31.97 -19.52
C LYS A 224 64.59 30.84 -20.27
N PRO A 225 63.84 31.14 -21.34
CA PRO A 225 63.11 30.12 -22.09
C PRO A 225 64.04 29.06 -22.68
N THR A 226 63.62 27.80 -22.57
CA THR A 226 64.25 26.64 -23.21
C THR A 226 63.92 26.59 -24.70
N ASP A 227 64.85 26.07 -25.52
CA ASP A 227 64.59 25.83 -26.94
C ASP A 227 63.45 24.81 -27.13
N PRO A 228 62.59 24.98 -28.16
CA PRO A 228 61.47 24.07 -28.41
C PRO A 228 61.96 22.72 -28.98
N GLU A 229 61.33 21.63 -28.53
CA GLU A 229 61.62 20.30 -29.04
C GLU A 229 61.20 20.13 -30.51
N LYS A 230 61.91 19.26 -31.22
CA LYS A 230 61.72 19.01 -32.65
C LYS A 230 60.50 18.10 -32.88
N PRO A 231 59.57 18.42 -33.80
CA PRO A 231 58.43 17.55 -34.12
C PRO A 231 58.84 16.16 -34.62
N GLU A 232 58.08 15.15 -34.22
CA GLU A 232 58.16 13.78 -34.74
C GLU A 232 57.47 13.64 -36.12
N GLU A 233 57.84 12.61 -36.89
CA GLU A 233 57.26 12.37 -38.22
C GLU A 233 55.92 11.58 -38.14
N PRO A 234 54.93 11.88 -38.99
CA PRO A 234 53.62 11.24 -38.95
C PRO A 234 53.64 9.80 -39.46
N THR A 235 53.14 8.87 -38.64
CA THR A 235 52.99 7.45 -39.02
C THR A 235 51.88 7.24 -40.06
N LYS A 236 52.16 6.38 -41.04
CA LYS A 236 51.26 6.01 -42.15
C LYS A 236 50.16 5.02 -41.71
N PRO A 237 48.90 5.18 -42.13
CA PRO A 237 47.84 4.20 -41.85
C PRO A 237 47.90 2.96 -42.77
N GLU A 238 47.44 1.83 -42.24
CA GLU A 238 47.26 0.56 -42.96
C GLU A 238 45.77 0.30 -43.31
N PRO A 239 45.45 -0.59 -44.27
CA PRO A 239 44.15 -0.61 -44.94
C PRO A 239 43.07 -1.45 -44.25
N LYS A 240 41.84 -1.36 -44.78
CA LYS A 240 40.69 -2.22 -44.44
C LYS A 240 40.71 -3.49 -45.27
N ASP A 241 40.20 -4.59 -44.69
CA ASP A 241 39.69 -5.76 -45.42
C ASP A 241 38.16 -5.86 -45.27
N GLU A 242 37.51 -6.54 -46.21
CA GLU A 242 36.04 -6.63 -46.33
C GLU A 242 35.51 -8.08 -46.30
N ASP A 243 34.23 -8.20 -45.92
CA ASP A 243 33.27 -9.27 -46.28
C ASP A 243 33.51 -10.74 -45.83
N LYS A 244 32.60 -11.23 -44.96
CA LYS A 244 31.64 -12.28 -45.38
C LYS A 244 30.44 -12.50 -44.46
N SER A 245 29.26 -12.46 -45.08
CA SER A 245 28.03 -13.28 -44.86
C SER A 245 27.98 -14.16 -43.60
N ASP A 246 26.88 -14.20 -42.84
CA ASP A 246 25.63 -14.80 -43.32
C ASP A 246 24.37 -14.51 -42.44
N LYS A 247 23.17 -14.68 -43.03
CA LYS A 247 21.82 -14.90 -42.43
C LYS A 247 21.10 -13.83 -41.58
N LEU A 248 20.00 -13.36 -42.17
CA LEU A 248 18.73 -12.90 -41.55
C LEU A 248 17.91 -14.12 -41.04
N PRO A 249 16.81 -13.97 -40.26
CA PRO A 249 15.97 -12.77 -40.03
C PRO A 249 15.85 -12.41 -38.51
N GLU A 250 14.89 -11.65 -37.95
CA GLU A 250 13.58 -11.17 -38.44
C GLU A 250 13.05 -9.86 -37.78
N THR A 251 11.92 -9.89 -37.06
CA THR A 251 11.12 -8.73 -36.61
C THR A 251 11.29 -8.34 -35.13
N ALA A 252 11.32 -7.03 -34.89
CA ALA A 252 10.92 -6.42 -33.61
C ALA A 252 10.24 -5.07 -33.92
N THR A 253 8.92 -4.98 -33.74
CA THR A 253 8.15 -3.76 -34.03
C THR A 253 8.30 -2.74 -32.91
N ASN A 254 9.09 -1.69 -33.15
CA ASN A 254 9.23 -0.55 -32.25
C ASN A 254 8.11 0.48 -32.53
N THR A 255 7.36 0.92 -31.52
CA THR A 255 6.29 1.94 -31.69
C THR A 255 6.18 2.87 -30.47
N LEU A 256 7.06 3.87 -30.47
CA LEU A 256 6.79 5.28 -30.14
C LEU A 256 5.80 5.57 -28.98
N ILE A 257 6.35 5.85 -27.81
CA ILE A 257 5.66 6.60 -26.76
C ILE A 257 5.52 8.07 -27.19
N LEU A 258 4.30 8.52 -27.47
CA LEU A 258 3.95 9.95 -27.56
C LEU A 258 2.52 10.23 -27.07
N ARG A 259 2.38 10.63 -25.80
CA ARG A 259 1.23 11.40 -25.31
C ARG A 259 1.68 12.53 -24.38
N SER A 260 2.09 13.63 -25.00
CA SER A 260 2.10 14.93 -24.34
C SER A 260 0.67 15.48 -24.30
N TYR A 261 0.20 15.94 -23.14
CA TYR A 261 -0.87 16.93 -23.06
C TYR A 261 -0.49 18.01 -22.05
N LYS A 262 -0.62 19.28 -22.44
CA LYS A 262 -0.33 20.44 -21.59
C LYS A 262 -1.59 20.87 -20.83
N MET A 263 -1.37 21.50 -19.67
CA MET A 263 -2.33 22.41 -19.06
C MET A 263 -2.83 23.48 -20.06
N SER A 264 -4.09 23.90 -19.91
CA SER A 264 -4.41 25.32 -19.81
C SER A 264 -5.69 25.50 -18.99
N LEU A 265 -5.78 26.63 -18.29
CA LEU A 265 -6.93 27.01 -17.46
C LEU A 265 -8.19 27.25 -18.29
N TYR A 266 -9.36 27.02 -17.68
CA TYR A 266 -10.30 28.09 -17.32
C TYR A 266 -11.07 27.72 -16.05
#